data_AF-A0A6L4ZHS6-F1
#
_entry.id   AF-A0A6L4ZHS6-F1
#
_cell.length_a   1.000
_cell.length_b   1.000
_cell.length_c   1.000
_cell.angle_alpha   90.00
_cell.angle_beta   90.00
_cell.angle_gamma   90.00
#
_symmetry.space_group_name_H-M   'P 1'
#
loop_
_entity.id
_entity.type
_entity.pdbx_description
1 polymer ?
#
loop_
_entity_poly.entity_id
_entity_poly.type
_entity_poly.pdbx_seq_one_letter_code
_entity_poly.pdbx_strand_id
1 'polypeptide(L)'
;GASAIFRRVIEGLPLSFNEILTYHYNFISNSTERYIDLQAGMRLRVDFAANQFVAPGSELNGFVGAGTSFYDVCRLTDASNTQRICFNPFLGTLLALTIPPSTSGIASVIELQSANNARRYWRLVYPSQMPISTTGNAGIGQNVLLIGADTLNALNKATATYFASADYTTPTDGSSPILYFFFRGRTIVIPEIMVNLDGLPTYVPIGTTVRNLMDRYLNCSFAIRNTSTSTSNAGMRFARSWTDSSDNVTYKTIQFGMLSKDAPPTSTDAYSLPLIKGDIISFNKN
;
A
#
# COMPACT_ATOMS: atom_id res chain seq x y z
N GLY A 1 -18.55 12.14 0.51
CA GLY A 1 -18.79 13.31 1.37
C GLY A 1 -17.88 13.30 2.58
N ALA A 2 -18.25 12.57 3.64
CA ALA A 2 -17.55 12.58 4.93
C ALA A 2 -16.05 12.25 4.86
N SER A 3 -15.63 11.25 4.06
CA SER A 3 -14.21 10.91 3.93
C SER A 3 -13.36 12.00 3.25
N ALA A 4 -13.95 12.79 2.36
CA ALA A 4 -13.27 13.90 1.71
C ALA A 4 -13.10 15.09 2.67
N ILE A 5 -14.11 15.36 3.51
CA ILE A 5 -14.05 16.39 4.55
C ILE A 5 -13.03 16.01 5.62
N PHE A 6 -13.07 14.76 6.10
CA PHE A 6 -12.12 14.23 7.07
C PHE A 6 -10.67 14.35 6.58
N ARG A 7 -10.42 13.98 5.32
CA ARG A 7 -9.09 14.15 4.68
C ARG A 7 -8.64 15.61 4.64
N ARG A 8 -9.53 16.53 4.29
CA ARG A 8 -9.21 17.97 4.26
C ARG A 8 -8.86 18.52 5.64
N VAL A 9 -9.53 18.05 6.69
CA VAL A 9 -9.21 18.43 8.08
C VAL A 9 -7.85 17.89 8.49
N ILE A 10 -7.57 16.61 8.23
CA ILE A 10 -6.28 15.95 8.50
C ILE A 10 -5.13 16.68 7.83
N GLU A 11 -5.33 17.13 6.59
CA GLU A 11 -4.30 17.81 5.80
C GLU A 11 -3.91 19.19 6.35
N GLY A 12 -4.71 19.78 7.24
CA GLY A 12 -4.39 21.01 7.97
C GLY A 12 -3.70 20.79 9.33
N LEU A 13 -3.55 19.54 9.78
CA LEU A 13 -2.96 19.22 11.07
C LEU A 13 -1.44 18.95 10.97
N PRO A 14 -0.64 19.38 11.97
CA PRO A 14 0.76 18.99 12.06
C PRO A 14 0.86 17.52 12.53
N LEU A 15 0.93 16.59 11.58
CA LEU A 15 0.92 15.15 11.84
C LEU A 15 2.32 14.53 11.74
N SER A 16 2.58 13.52 12.57
CA SER A 16 3.76 12.67 12.47
C SER A 16 3.68 11.71 11.27
N PHE A 17 4.81 11.11 10.90
CA PHE A 17 4.90 10.12 9.81
C PHE A 17 3.85 8.99 9.95
N ASN A 18 3.76 8.38 11.14
CA ASN A 18 2.83 7.28 11.39
C ASN A 18 1.37 7.74 11.29
N GLU A 19 1.07 8.93 11.80
CA GLU A 19 -0.29 9.49 11.73
C GLU A 19 -0.69 9.77 10.29
N ILE A 20 0.19 10.36 9.48
CA ILE A 20 -0.09 10.63 8.06
C ILE A 20 -0.43 9.32 7.33
N LEU A 21 0.38 8.27 7.48
CA LEU A 21 0.11 6.99 6.82
C LEU A 21 -1.15 6.30 7.36
N THR A 22 -1.39 6.38 8.67
CA THR A 22 -2.60 5.85 9.31
C THR A 22 -3.85 6.54 8.76
N TYR A 23 -3.87 7.87 8.70
CA TYR A 23 -5.04 8.60 8.24
C TYR A 23 -5.30 8.44 6.73
N HIS A 24 -4.25 8.36 5.91
CA HIS A 24 -4.41 8.21 4.47
C HIS A 24 -4.74 6.78 4.03
N TYR A 25 -4.14 5.77 4.67
CA TYR A 25 -4.15 4.39 4.20
C TYR A 25 -4.52 3.35 5.25
N ASN A 26 -4.86 3.79 6.48
CA ASN A 26 -5.04 2.90 7.62
C ASN A 26 -3.82 1.98 7.80
N PHE A 27 -2.63 2.55 7.60
CA PHE A 27 -1.36 1.85 7.72
C PHE A 27 -0.99 1.72 9.20
N ILE A 28 -1.14 0.50 9.72
CA ILE A 28 -0.75 0.15 11.08
C ILE A 28 0.50 -0.72 10.99
N SER A 29 1.55 -0.34 11.71
CA SER A 29 2.82 -1.07 11.78
C SER A 29 3.36 -1.04 13.21
N ASN A 30 2.72 -1.79 14.10
CA ASN A 30 3.14 -1.93 15.50
C ASN A 30 3.46 -3.41 15.82
N SER A 31 3.78 -3.72 17.08
CA SER A 31 4.14 -5.07 17.51
C SER A 31 2.98 -6.07 17.44
N THR A 32 1.73 -5.60 17.52
CA THR A 32 0.51 -6.41 17.56
C THR A 32 -0.11 -6.56 16.17
N GLU A 33 -0.30 -5.45 15.47
CA GLU A 33 -1.00 -5.37 14.19
C GLU A 33 -0.09 -4.75 13.12
N ARG A 34 -0.16 -5.33 11.92
CA ARG A 34 0.61 -4.92 10.74
C ARG A 34 -0.25 -5.05 9.50
N TYR A 35 -0.87 -3.95 9.06
CA TYR A 35 -1.74 -3.98 7.89
C TYR A 35 -1.90 -2.62 7.22
N ILE A 36 -2.52 -2.64 6.04
CA ILE A 36 -2.84 -1.45 5.26
C ILE A 36 -4.08 -1.66 4.40
N ASP A 37 -4.93 -0.63 4.32
CA ASP A 37 -6.11 -0.65 3.45
C ASP A 37 -5.75 -0.27 2.02
N LEU A 38 -6.13 -1.14 1.08
CA LEU A 38 -5.90 -0.91 -0.33
C LEU A 38 -6.95 0.06 -0.89
N GLN A 39 -6.48 1.01 -1.67
CA GLN A 39 -7.32 2.04 -2.28
C GLN A 39 -7.07 2.10 -3.78
N ALA A 40 -8.12 2.38 -4.55
CA ALA A 40 -8.01 2.58 -5.98
C ALA A 40 -6.97 3.66 -6.34
N GLY A 41 -6.15 3.41 -7.35
CA GLY A 41 -4.98 4.20 -7.74
C GLY A 41 -3.67 3.80 -7.04
N MET A 42 -3.70 2.78 -6.18
CA MET A 42 -2.49 2.08 -5.73
C MET A 42 -2.08 1.00 -6.74
N ARG A 43 -0.88 0.45 -6.55
CA ARG A 43 -0.40 -0.75 -7.24
C ARG A 43 0.18 -1.71 -6.21
N LEU A 44 0.01 -3.00 -6.41
CA LEU A 44 0.69 -4.03 -5.63
C LEU A 44 1.87 -4.54 -6.42
N ARG A 45 3.08 -4.40 -5.87
CA ARG A 45 4.25 -5.11 -6.34
C ARG A 45 4.38 -6.41 -5.56
N VAL A 46 4.35 -7.54 -6.25
CA VAL A 46 4.46 -8.87 -5.64
C VAL A 46 5.78 -9.48 -6.09
N ASP A 47 6.72 -9.63 -5.16
CA ASP A 47 7.98 -10.31 -5.41
C ASP A 47 7.89 -11.74 -4.90
N PHE A 48 8.19 -12.69 -5.78
CA PHE A 48 8.21 -14.12 -5.50
C PHE A 48 9.65 -14.59 -5.34
N ALA A 49 9.92 -15.41 -4.33
CA ALA A 49 11.20 -16.08 -4.19
C ALA A 49 11.32 -17.22 -5.21
N ALA A 50 12.48 -17.31 -5.87
CA ALA A 50 12.76 -18.31 -6.89
C ALA A 50 13.35 -19.60 -6.28
N ASN A 51 12.55 -20.41 -5.58
CA ASN A 51 12.87 -21.82 -5.35
C ASN A 51 11.59 -22.58 -4.98
N GLN A 52 11.23 -23.58 -5.80
CA GLN A 52 10.31 -24.62 -5.39
C GLN A 52 10.70 -25.92 -6.13
N PHE A 53 11.38 -26.83 -5.44
CA PHE A 53 11.49 -28.22 -5.90
C PHE A 53 10.27 -29.00 -5.39
N VAL A 54 9.48 -29.52 -6.32
CA VAL A 54 8.36 -30.39 -6.04
C VAL A 54 8.60 -31.70 -6.77
N ALA A 55 8.55 -32.83 -6.04
CA ALA A 55 8.72 -34.14 -6.64
C ALA A 55 7.58 -34.44 -7.64
N PRO A 56 7.86 -35.21 -8.71
CA PRO A 56 6.81 -35.69 -9.61
C PRO A 56 5.69 -36.39 -8.82
N GLY A 57 4.43 -36.04 -9.13
CA GLY A 57 3.24 -36.62 -8.47
C GLY A 57 2.91 -36.05 -7.09
N SER A 58 3.66 -35.08 -6.57
CA SER A 58 3.31 -34.41 -5.32
C SER A 58 2.05 -33.54 -5.47
N GLU A 59 1.22 -33.51 -4.42
CA GLU A 59 0.07 -32.61 -4.28
C GLU A 59 0.46 -31.13 -4.21
N LEU A 60 1.76 -30.83 -4.01
CA LEU A 60 2.29 -29.47 -3.99
C LEU A 60 2.55 -28.90 -5.40
N ASN A 61 2.36 -29.71 -6.45
CA ASN A 61 2.49 -29.28 -7.83
C ASN A 61 1.39 -28.27 -8.19
N GLY A 62 1.73 -27.28 -9.02
CA GLY A 62 0.77 -26.31 -9.54
C GLY A 62 1.43 -24.99 -9.90
N PHE A 63 0.61 -24.06 -10.40
CA PHE A 63 1.07 -22.73 -10.75
C PHE A 63 1.51 -21.97 -9.51
N VAL A 64 2.66 -21.31 -9.61
CA VAL A 64 3.24 -20.42 -8.60
C VAL A 64 3.76 -19.19 -9.33
N GLY A 65 3.67 -18.01 -8.71
CA GLY A 65 4.22 -16.81 -9.29
C GLY A 65 5.75 -16.85 -9.35
N ALA A 66 6.32 -16.08 -10.27
CA ALA A 66 7.76 -16.01 -10.48
C ALA A 66 8.22 -14.57 -10.69
N GLY A 67 9.42 -14.24 -10.20
CA GLY A 67 10.00 -12.91 -10.33
C GLY A 67 9.17 -11.84 -9.61
N THR A 68 8.94 -10.72 -10.27
CA THR A 68 8.12 -9.62 -9.76
C THR A 68 6.90 -9.42 -10.65
N SER A 69 5.72 -9.31 -10.04
CA SER A 69 4.47 -9.00 -10.72
C SER A 69 3.87 -7.69 -10.19
N PHE A 70 3.15 -6.96 -11.05
CA PHE A 70 2.50 -5.70 -10.69
C PHE A 70 1.00 -5.79 -10.93
N TYR A 71 0.20 -5.48 -9.91
CA TYR A 71 -1.26 -5.53 -9.96
C TYR A 71 -1.84 -4.16 -9.64
N ASP A 72 -2.57 -3.56 -10.58
CA ASP A 72 -3.15 -2.25 -10.38
C ASP A 72 -4.41 -2.34 -9.52
N VAL A 73 -4.42 -1.60 -8.40
CA VAL A 73 -5.61 -1.50 -7.56
C VAL A 73 -6.52 -0.46 -8.19
N CYS A 74 -7.57 -0.90 -8.87
CA CYS A 74 -8.53 -0.04 -9.54
C CYS A 74 -9.91 -0.14 -8.90
N ARG A 75 -10.80 0.76 -9.30
CA ARG A 75 -12.21 0.72 -8.89
C ARG A 75 -13.07 0.45 -10.11
N LEU A 76 -14.00 -0.47 -9.97
CA LEU A 76 -15.05 -0.73 -10.94
C LEU A 76 -16.41 -0.59 -10.27
N THR A 77 -17.40 -0.25 -11.07
CA THR A 77 -18.79 -0.19 -10.63
C THR A 77 -19.51 -1.36 -11.26
N ASP A 78 -20.18 -2.18 -10.45
CA ASP A 78 -20.97 -3.29 -10.98
C ASP A 78 -22.32 -2.80 -11.54
N ALA A 79 -23.08 -3.72 -12.15
CA ALA A 79 -24.40 -3.43 -12.71
C ALA A 79 -25.42 -2.90 -11.68
N SER A 80 -25.17 -3.12 -10.39
CA SER A 80 -25.99 -2.64 -9.26
C SER A 80 -25.50 -1.31 -8.69
N ASN A 81 -24.68 -0.55 -9.44
CA ASN A 81 -24.06 0.71 -9.03
C ASN A 81 -23.22 0.63 -7.74
N THR A 82 -22.72 -0.57 -7.43
CA THR A 82 -21.85 -0.79 -6.28
C THR A 82 -20.38 -0.71 -6.71
N GLN A 83 -19.63 0.15 -6.04
CA GLN A 83 -18.19 0.28 -6.25
C GLN A 83 -17.44 -0.87 -5.58
N ARG A 84 -16.58 -1.55 -6.35
CA ARG A 84 -15.70 -2.63 -5.89
C ARG A 84 -14.27 -2.36 -6.33
N ILE A 85 -13.31 -2.95 -5.62
CA ILE A 85 -11.90 -2.92 -6.01
C ILE A 85 -11.60 -4.11 -6.92
N CYS A 86 -10.78 -3.86 -7.93
CA CYS A 86 -10.15 -4.89 -8.76
C CYS A 86 -8.62 -4.70 -8.79
N PHE A 87 -7.90 -5.73 -9.22
CA PHE A 87 -6.42 -5.79 -9.22
C PHE A 87 -5.79 -5.64 -10.61
N ASN A 88 -6.62 -5.31 -11.60
CA ASN A 88 -6.30 -5.11 -13.00
C ASN A 88 -7.58 -4.59 -13.69
N PRO A 89 -7.54 -3.45 -14.39
CA PRO A 89 -8.74 -2.86 -14.98
C PRO A 89 -9.28 -3.68 -16.15
N PHE A 90 -8.42 -4.30 -16.96
CA PHE A 90 -8.83 -5.12 -18.10
C PHE A 90 -9.49 -6.42 -17.65
N LEU A 91 -8.87 -7.17 -16.73
CA LEU A 91 -9.49 -8.39 -16.19
C LEU A 91 -10.80 -8.08 -15.48
N GLY A 92 -10.92 -6.89 -14.87
CA GLY A 92 -12.11 -6.54 -14.11
C GLY A 92 -13.30 -6.17 -15.00
N THR A 93 -13.06 -5.77 -16.26
CA THR A 93 -14.11 -5.57 -17.27
C THR A 93 -14.48 -6.85 -17.98
N LEU A 94 -13.62 -7.88 -17.98
CA LEU A 94 -13.96 -9.21 -18.47
C LEU A 94 -14.96 -9.86 -17.51
N LEU A 95 -16.24 -9.70 -17.81
CA LEU A 95 -17.33 -10.30 -17.03
C LEU A 95 -17.17 -11.83 -17.01
N ALA A 96 -17.09 -12.39 -15.80
CA ALA A 96 -17.28 -13.82 -15.50
C ALA A 96 -16.18 -14.80 -15.92
N LEU A 97 -14.90 -14.46 -15.74
CA LEU A 97 -13.86 -15.51 -15.70
C LEU A 97 -14.05 -16.35 -14.43
N THR A 98 -14.65 -17.54 -14.56
CA THR A 98 -14.84 -18.45 -13.43
C THR A 98 -13.66 -19.39 -13.33
N ILE A 99 -12.89 -19.25 -12.27
CA ILE A 99 -11.81 -20.18 -11.92
C ILE A 99 -12.25 -20.94 -10.68
N PRO A 100 -12.17 -22.29 -10.69
CA PRO A 100 -12.42 -23.08 -9.48
C PRO A 100 -11.55 -22.57 -8.32
N PRO A 101 -12.12 -22.44 -7.11
CA PRO A 101 -11.37 -21.92 -5.96
C PRO A 101 -10.20 -22.85 -5.63
N SER A 102 -9.00 -22.28 -5.48
CA SER A 102 -7.81 -22.99 -5.01
C SER A 102 -7.79 -23.00 -3.47
N THR A 103 -7.61 -24.18 -2.88
CA THR A 103 -7.40 -24.34 -1.43
C THR A 103 -5.95 -24.03 -1.01
N SER A 104 -5.02 -23.96 -1.96
CA SER A 104 -3.59 -23.78 -1.72
C SER A 104 -3.10 -22.35 -1.96
N GLY A 105 -4.01 -21.38 -2.05
CA GLY A 105 -3.68 -19.97 -2.35
C GLY A 105 -3.68 -19.67 -3.85
N ILE A 106 -3.34 -18.43 -4.17
CA ILE A 106 -3.38 -17.89 -5.54
C ILE A 106 -1.98 -17.79 -6.15
N ALA A 107 -1.84 -18.13 -7.42
CA ALA A 107 -0.61 -17.97 -8.18
C ALA A 107 -0.50 -16.60 -8.87
N SER A 108 -1.63 -16.00 -9.25
CA SER A 108 -1.65 -14.81 -10.11
C SER A 108 -2.86 -13.89 -9.91
N VAL A 109 -2.83 -12.73 -10.58
CA VAL A 109 -3.94 -11.77 -10.63
C VAL A 109 -5.23 -12.36 -11.22
N ILE A 110 -5.12 -13.40 -12.06
CA ILE A 110 -6.28 -14.02 -12.71
C ILE A 110 -7.18 -14.67 -11.63
N GLU A 111 -6.59 -15.33 -10.62
CA GLU A 111 -7.33 -15.93 -9.50
C GLU A 111 -7.91 -14.87 -8.55
N LEU A 112 -7.21 -13.75 -8.34
CA LEU A 112 -7.77 -12.61 -7.58
C LEU A 112 -9.05 -12.05 -8.20
N GLN A 113 -9.20 -12.20 -9.51
CA GLN A 113 -10.30 -11.65 -10.28
C GLN A 113 -11.33 -12.68 -10.74
N SER A 114 -11.27 -13.90 -10.20
CA SER A 114 -12.30 -14.90 -10.47
C SER A 114 -13.70 -14.38 -10.12
N ALA A 115 -14.72 -14.92 -10.80
CA ALA A 115 -16.11 -14.64 -10.50
C ALA A 115 -16.39 -14.75 -8.99
N ASN A 116 -17.15 -13.80 -8.46
CA ASN A 116 -17.49 -13.66 -7.03
C ASN A 116 -16.35 -13.21 -6.09
N ASN A 117 -15.14 -12.93 -6.58
CA ASN A 117 -14.06 -12.41 -5.73
C ASN A 117 -14.09 -10.88 -5.55
N ALA A 118 -14.89 -10.16 -6.33
CA ALA A 118 -14.97 -8.71 -6.22
C ALA A 118 -15.54 -8.27 -4.85
N ARG A 119 -14.77 -7.46 -4.11
CA ARG A 119 -15.12 -6.90 -2.80
C ARG A 119 -14.93 -5.39 -2.76
N ARG A 120 -15.69 -4.72 -1.91
CA ARG A 120 -15.64 -3.25 -1.75
C ARG A 120 -14.37 -2.78 -1.04
N TYR A 121 -13.92 -3.53 -0.04
CA TYR A 121 -12.78 -3.20 0.79
C TYR A 121 -11.77 -4.33 0.77
N TRP A 122 -10.49 -3.95 0.73
CA TRP A 122 -9.38 -4.87 0.75
C TRP A 122 -8.31 -4.37 1.71
N ARG A 123 -7.72 -5.31 2.45
CA ARG A 123 -6.64 -5.04 3.40
C ARG A 123 -5.52 -6.02 3.16
N LEU A 124 -4.31 -5.50 3.09
CA LEU A 124 -3.09 -6.29 3.07
C LEU A 124 -2.56 -6.40 4.49
N VAL A 125 -2.34 -7.63 4.94
CA VAL A 125 -1.98 -7.97 6.32
C VAL A 125 -0.67 -8.76 6.33
N TYR A 126 0.22 -8.39 7.24
CA TYR A 126 1.52 -9.00 7.40
C TYR A 126 1.61 -9.74 8.75
N PRO A 127 2.17 -10.96 8.78
CA PRO A 127 2.38 -11.69 10.01
C PRO A 127 3.45 -11.01 10.87
N SER A 128 3.46 -11.34 12.16
CA SER A 128 4.55 -10.95 13.07
C SER A 128 5.88 -11.59 12.72
N GLN A 129 5.84 -12.77 12.12
CA GLN A 129 6.99 -13.58 11.73
C GLN A 129 6.78 -14.13 10.34
N MET A 130 7.78 -13.95 9.47
CA MET A 130 7.78 -14.58 8.16
C MET A 130 8.17 -16.06 8.30
N PRO A 131 7.50 -16.99 7.60
CA PRO A 131 7.89 -18.39 7.60
C PRO A 131 9.35 -18.57 7.17
N ILE A 132 10.12 -19.37 7.91
CA ILE A 132 11.54 -19.67 7.63
C ILE A 132 11.71 -20.47 6.33
N SER A 133 12.91 -20.37 5.72
CA SER A 133 13.23 -21.09 4.47
C SER A 133 13.57 -22.54 4.79
N THR A 134 12.64 -23.45 4.53
CA THR A 134 12.83 -24.89 4.73
C THR A 134 12.48 -25.69 3.48
N THR A 135 12.83 -26.97 3.48
CA THR A 135 12.50 -27.93 2.42
C THR A 135 10.99 -27.96 2.14
N GLY A 136 10.62 -27.95 0.86
CA GLY A 136 9.26 -28.06 0.30
C GLY A 136 8.09 -27.93 1.28
N ASN A 137 7.63 -26.71 1.54
CA ASN A 137 6.48 -26.44 2.42
C ASN A 137 5.49 -25.49 1.73
N ALA A 138 4.25 -25.98 1.53
CA ALA A 138 3.15 -25.23 0.92
C ALA A 138 2.72 -24.01 1.73
N GLY A 139 2.84 -24.07 3.06
CA GLY A 139 2.51 -23.01 4.00
C GLY A 139 3.47 -21.82 3.94
N ILE A 140 4.61 -21.94 3.25
CA ILE A 140 5.54 -20.81 3.08
C ILE A 140 4.88 -19.63 2.32
N GLY A 141 3.87 -19.90 1.48
CA GLY A 141 3.09 -18.85 0.82
C GLY A 141 2.06 -18.15 1.70
N GLN A 142 1.78 -18.67 2.90
CA GLN A 142 0.88 -18.04 3.87
C GLN A 142 1.59 -16.94 4.66
N ASN A 143 2.30 -16.06 3.95
CA ASN A 143 3.20 -15.09 4.55
C ASN A 143 2.76 -13.64 4.35
N VAL A 144 1.92 -13.34 3.36
CA VAL A 144 1.17 -12.09 3.27
C VAL A 144 -0.26 -12.43 2.93
N LEU A 145 -1.18 -11.88 3.71
CA LEU A 145 -2.61 -12.18 3.60
C LEU A 145 -3.35 -10.96 3.06
N LEU A 146 -4.15 -11.18 2.03
CA LEU A 146 -5.04 -10.22 1.43
C LEU A 146 -6.47 -10.56 1.86
N ILE A 147 -7.09 -9.68 2.65
CA ILE A 147 -8.45 -9.85 3.16
C ILE A 147 -9.41 -8.96 2.37
N GLY A 148 -10.48 -9.54 1.84
CA GLY A 148 -11.52 -8.82 1.08
C GLY A 148 -12.88 -8.91 1.75
N ALA A 149 -13.60 -7.79 1.87
CA ALA A 149 -14.95 -7.76 2.43
C ALA A 149 -15.84 -6.67 1.81
N ASP A 150 -17.16 -6.83 1.93
CA ASP A 150 -18.13 -5.85 1.43
C ASP A 150 -18.41 -4.72 2.42
N THR A 151 -18.04 -4.87 3.68
CA THR A 151 -18.18 -3.84 4.71
C THR A 151 -16.87 -3.64 5.48
N LEU A 152 -16.64 -2.42 5.97
CA LEU A 152 -15.49 -2.14 6.85
C LEU A 152 -15.59 -2.89 8.19
N ASN A 153 -16.80 -3.13 8.68
CA ASN A 153 -17.00 -3.89 9.91
C ASN A 153 -16.57 -5.36 9.75
N ALA A 154 -16.97 -6.00 8.66
CA ALA A 154 -16.52 -7.35 8.30
C ALA A 154 -15.00 -7.42 8.18
N LEU A 155 -14.40 -6.45 7.48
CA LEU A 155 -12.95 -6.37 7.30
C LEU A 155 -12.21 -6.23 8.64
N ASN A 156 -12.71 -5.37 9.53
CA ASN A 156 -12.10 -5.15 10.85
C ASN A 156 -12.22 -6.40 11.74
N LYS A 157 -13.39 -7.06 11.76
CA LYS A 157 -13.57 -8.34 12.47
C LYS A 157 -12.60 -9.40 11.94
N ALA A 158 -12.53 -9.58 10.62
CA ALA A 158 -11.62 -10.52 9.97
C ALA A 158 -10.16 -10.27 10.33
N THR A 159 -9.76 -9.00 10.33
CA THR A 159 -8.39 -8.58 10.68
C THR A 159 -8.09 -8.90 12.15
N ALA A 160 -9.02 -8.59 13.07
CA ALA A 160 -8.86 -8.86 14.49
C ALA A 160 -8.77 -10.38 14.77
N THR A 161 -9.63 -11.18 14.13
CA THR A 161 -9.57 -12.65 14.22
C THR A 161 -8.23 -13.18 13.74
N TYR A 162 -7.71 -12.70 12.60
CA TYR A 162 -6.40 -13.11 12.10
C TYR A 162 -5.28 -12.81 13.10
N PHE A 163 -5.24 -11.62 13.71
CA PHE A 163 -4.20 -11.31 14.70
C PHE A 163 -4.38 -12.04 16.03
N ALA A 164 -5.60 -12.43 16.40
CA ALA A 164 -5.87 -13.13 17.64
C ALA A 164 -5.51 -14.63 17.59
N SER A 165 -5.79 -15.29 16.46
CA SER A 165 -5.68 -16.76 16.36
C SER A 165 -4.96 -17.26 15.12
N ALA A 166 -4.42 -16.37 14.27
CA ALA A 166 -3.91 -16.71 12.93
C ALA A 166 -4.95 -17.46 12.07
N ASP A 167 -6.24 -17.24 12.34
CA ASP A 167 -7.34 -17.88 11.64
C ASP A 167 -7.74 -17.06 10.40
N TYR A 168 -7.78 -17.74 9.27
CA TYR A 168 -8.17 -17.23 7.96
C TYR A 168 -9.15 -18.19 7.27
N THR A 169 -9.82 -19.06 8.05
CA THR A 169 -10.96 -19.83 7.56
C THR A 169 -12.12 -18.88 7.30
N THR A 170 -12.78 -19.02 6.15
CA THR A 170 -13.78 -18.09 5.60
C THR A 170 -14.95 -17.85 6.58
N PRO A 171 -14.96 -16.78 7.40
CA PRO A 171 -16.12 -16.45 8.19
C PRO A 171 -17.14 -15.80 7.25
N THR A 172 -18.41 -16.15 7.40
CA THR A 172 -19.50 -15.43 6.77
C THR A 172 -19.92 -14.25 7.65
N ASP A 173 -19.84 -13.01 7.15
CA ASP A 173 -20.54 -11.87 7.75
C ASP A 173 -21.93 -11.77 7.10
N GLY A 174 -22.85 -12.61 7.55
CA GLY A 174 -24.17 -12.73 6.93
C GLY A 174 -24.12 -13.39 5.55
N SER A 175 -24.65 -12.72 4.52
CA SER A 175 -24.82 -13.26 3.16
C SER A 175 -23.62 -13.08 2.21
N SER A 176 -22.62 -12.27 2.58
CA SER A 176 -21.41 -12.08 1.76
C SER A 176 -20.19 -12.75 2.41
N PRO A 177 -19.47 -13.65 1.71
CA PRO A 177 -18.29 -14.28 2.28
C PRO A 177 -17.10 -13.31 2.33
N ILE A 178 -16.40 -13.29 3.46
CA ILE A 178 -15.11 -12.62 3.60
C ILE A 178 -14.07 -13.45 2.85
N LEU A 179 -13.22 -12.81 2.06
CA LEU A 179 -12.19 -13.47 1.27
C LEU A 179 -10.83 -13.37 1.95
N TYR A 180 -10.09 -14.47 1.89
CA TYR A 180 -8.73 -14.58 2.39
C TYR A 180 -7.87 -15.14 1.27
N PHE A 181 -6.93 -14.34 0.76
CA PHE A 181 -6.00 -14.75 -0.28
C PHE A 181 -4.57 -14.63 0.19
N PHE A 182 -3.77 -15.64 -0.13
CA PHE A 182 -2.33 -15.62 0.03
C PHE A 182 -1.70 -16.07 -1.28
N PHE A 183 -0.54 -15.51 -1.61
CA PHE A 183 0.16 -15.88 -2.83
C PHE A 183 0.94 -17.18 -2.62
N ARG A 184 0.87 -18.10 -3.59
CA ARG A 184 1.64 -19.33 -3.57
C ARG A 184 3.13 -19.04 -3.64
N GLY A 185 3.92 -19.83 -2.91
CA GLY A 185 5.37 -19.65 -2.77
C GLY A 185 5.72 -18.52 -1.80
N ARG A 186 7.00 -18.39 -1.40
CA ARG A 186 7.39 -17.26 -0.53
C ARG A 186 7.24 -15.97 -1.32
N THR A 187 6.39 -15.06 -0.84
CA THR A 187 6.17 -13.77 -1.48
C THR A 187 6.33 -12.58 -0.54
N ILE A 188 6.61 -11.41 -1.07
CA ILE A 188 6.29 -10.17 -0.36
C ILE A 188 5.41 -9.34 -1.28
N VAL A 189 4.34 -8.79 -0.71
CA VAL A 189 3.45 -7.88 -1.41
C VAL A 189 3.75 -6.49 -0.86
N ILE A 190 4.05 -5.55 -1.74
CA ILE A 190 4.45 -4.19 -1.39
C ILE A 190 3.46 -3.24 -2.05
N PRO A 191 2.64 -2.53 -1.26
CA PRO A 191 1.72 -1.55 -1.82
C PRO A 191 2.50 -0.30 -2.22
N GLU A 192 2.24 0.16 -3.43
CA GLU A 192 2.86 1.32 -4.06
C GLU A 192 1.80 2.38 -4.37
N ILE A 193 2.24 3.63 -4.29
CA ILE A 193 1.45 4.81 -4.65
C ILE A 193 2.11 5.51 -5.82
N MET A 194 1.29 6.09 -6.69
CA MET A 194 1.79 6.92 -7.77
C MET A 194 2.01 8.35 -7.28
N VAL A 195 3.20 8.86 -7.53
CA VAL A 195 3.60 10.26 -7.37
C VAL A 195 4.07 10.80 -8.72
N ASN A 196 4.08 12.11 -8.90
CA ASN A 196 4.64 12.74 -10.09
C ASN A 196 6.02 13.30 -9.72
N LEU A 197 7.08 12.79 -10.33
CA LEU A 197 8.46 13.22 -10.10
C LEU A 197 9.00 13.87 -11.38
N ASP A 198 9.30 15.17 -11.33
CA ASP A 198 9.77 15.96 -12.48
C ASP A 198 8.90 15.81 -13.73
N GLY A 199 7.58 15.72 -13.55
CA GLY A 199 6.62 15.53 -14.64
C GLY A 199 6.43 14.08 -15.09
N LEU A 200 7.15 13.12 -14.48
CA LEU A 200 7.02 11.69 -14.78
C LEU A 200 6.23 10.94 -13.68
N PRO A 201 5.17 10.20 -14.04
CA PRO A 201 4.47 9.35 -13.08
C PRO A 201 5.39 8.22 -12.62
N THR A 202 5.63 8.16 -11.32
CA THR A 202 6.52 7.19 -10.68
C THR A 202 5.81 6.50 -9.54
N TYR A 203 5.86 5.17 -9.51
CA TYR A 203 5.34 4.39 -8.40
C TYR A 203 6.41 4.20 -7.33
N VAL A 204 6.04 4.47 -6.08
CA VAL A 204 6.92 4.31 -4.92
C VAL A 204 6.21 3.52 -3.82
N PRO A 205 6.92 2.67 -3.06
CA PRO A 205 6.33 1.98 -1.91
C PRO A 205 5.72 2.96 -0.90
N ILE A 206 4.63 2.55 -0.26
CA ILE A 206 4.08 3.32 0.86
C ILE A 206 5.11 3.39 1.99
N GLY A 207 5.22 4.57 2.60
CA GLY A 207 6.28 4.88 3.58
C GLY A 207 7.53 5.50 2.97
N THR A 208 7.63 5.59 1.64
CA THR A 208 8.68 6.41 0.99
C THR A 208 8.57 7.86 1.46
N THR A 209 9.68 8.43 1.91
CA THR A 209 9.76 9.83 2.35
C THR A 209 10.37 10.73 1.28
N VAL A 210 10.23 12.05 1.47
CA VAL A 210 10.97 13.05 0.68
C VAL A 210 12.47 12.78 0.73
N ARG A 211 13.01 12.42 1.90
CA ARG A 211 14.42 12.03 2.06
C ARG A 211 14.80 10.89 1.13
N ASN A 212 14.01 9.82 1.09
CA ASN A 212 14.33 8.66 0.25
C ASN A 212 14.34 9.00 -1.24
N LEU A 213 13.52 9.95 -1.69
CA LEU A 213 13.62 10.47 -3.06
C LEU A 213 14.89 11.28 -3.26
N MET A 214 15.22 12.16 -2.33
CA MET A 214 16.43 12.97 -2.42
C MET A 214 17.68 12.09 -2.41
N ASP A 215 17.80 11.12 -1.52
CA ASP A 215 18.91 10.15 -1.49
C ASP A 215 19.06 9.39 -2.82
N ARG A 216 17.94 9.17 -3.52
CA ARG A 216 17.93 8.44 -4.81
C ARG A 216 18.37 9.31 -5.98
N TYR A 217 17.98 10.59 -6.01
CA TYR A 217 18.14 11.46 -7.18
C TYR A 217 19.18 12.56 -6.99
N LEU A 218 19.58 12.84 -5.75
CA LEU A 218 20.52 13.89 -5.38
C LEU A 218 21.66 13.30 -4.54
N ASN A 219 22.88 13.79 -4.74
CA ASN A 219 24.00 13.51 -3.85
C ASN A 219 23.95 14.46 -2.64
N CYS A 220 22.91 14.35 -1.81
CA CYS A 220 22.76 15.15 -0.60
C CYS A 220 23.11 14.32 0.64
N SER A 221 23.91 14.89 1.54
CA SER A 221 24.12 14.34 2.88
C SER A 221 23.25 15.09 3.89
N PHE A 222 22.47 14.34 4.67
CA PHE A 222 21.63 14.91 5.71
C PHE A 222 22.31 14.77 7.07
N ALA A 223 22.86 15.86 7.59
CA ALA A 223 23.29 15.90 8.97
C ALA A 223 22.05 16.02 9.88
N ILE A 224 21.84 15.05 10.78
CA ILE A 224 20.88 15.19 11.87
C ILE A 224 21.36 16.37 12.72
N ARG A 225 20.55 17.43 12.82
CA ARG A 225 20.84 18.59 13.67
C ARG A 225 20.78 18.20 15.14
N ASN A 226 21.86 17.61 15.64
CA ASN A 226 22.19 17.66 17.04
C ASN A 226 23.16 18.83 17.22
N THR A 227 22.77 19.82 18.00
CA THR A 227 23.58 20.96 18.49
C THR A 227 23.48 22.30 17.76
N SER A 228 23.53 23.32 18.61
CA SER A 228 23.21 24.74 18.47
C SER A 228 24.32 25.56 17.82
N THR A 229 24.92 25.08 16.73
CA THR A 229 25.94 25.85 16.00
C THR A 229 25.68 25.79 14.50
N SER A 230 25.30 26.95 13.98
CA SER A 230 25.09 27.27 12.58
C SER A 230 26.36 27.12 11.76
N THR A 231 26.34 26.27 10.73
CA THR A 231 26.83 26.62 9.38
C THR A 231 26.34 25.58 8.36
N SER A 232 25.64 26.08 7.33
CA SER A 232 25.26 25.42 6.06
C SER A 232 24.53 24.08 6.11
N ASN A 233 23.22 24.14 6.39
CA ASN A 233 22.19 23.45 5.59
C ASN A 233 20.88 24.20 5.88
N ALA A 234 20.41 24.99 4.90
CA ALA A 234 19.17 25.76 5.04
C ALA A 234 18.05 24.82 5.54
N GLY A 235 17.39 25.17 6.63
CA GLY A 235 16.24 24.43 7.12
C GLY A 235 15.11 24.59 6.12
N MET A 236 14.99 23.67 5.18
CA MET A 236 13.85 23.63 4.29
C MET A 236 12.67 23.08 5.08
N ARG A 237 11.57 23.84 5.16
CA ARG A 237 10.27 23.28 5.52
C ARG A 237 9.57 22.84 4.24
N PHE A 238 9.02 21.65 4.27
CA PHE A 238 8.10 21.17 3.23
C PHE A 238 6.69 21.45 3.74
N ALA A 239 5.99 22.34 3.06
CA ALA A 239 4.56 22.49 3.23
C ALA A 239 3.91 21.87 2.01
N ARG A 240 2.95 20.96 2.22
CA ARG A 240 2.04 20.59 1.14
C ARG A 240 1.14 21.79 0.90
N SER A 241 1.42 22.52 -0.17
CA SER A 241 0.62 23.66 -0.59
C SER A 241 -0.44 23.22 -1.58
N TRP A 242 -1.65 23.75 -1.43
CA TRP A 242 -2.70 23.61 -2.42
C TRP A 242 -2.45 24.62 -3.52
N THR A 243 -2.36 24.15 -4.75
CA THR A 243 -2.47 25.04 -5.90
C THR A 243 -3.82 24.74 -6.52
N ASP A 244 -4.82 25.54 -6.18
CA ASP A 244 -6.09 25.52 -6.90
C ASP A 244 -5.81 26.10 -8.29
N SER A 245 -5.63 25.23 -9.29
CA SER A 245 -5.68 25.68 -10.67
C SER A 245 -7.15 25.97 -11.01
N SER A 246 -7.39 27.06 -11.75
CA SER A 246 -8.73 27.44 -12.22
C SER A 246 -9.38 26.39 -13.13
N ASP A 247 -8.62 25.38 -13.54
CA ASP A 247 -9.04 24.30 -14.43
C ASP A 247 -9.26 22.99 -13.66
N ASN A 248 -10.21 22.97 -12.72
CA ASN A 248 -10.89 21.78 -12.15
C ASN A 248 -10.05 20.57 -11.64
N VAL A 249 -8.72 20.61 -11.66
CA VAL A 249 -7.86 19.54 -11.16
C VAL A 249 -7.01 20.06 -10.01
N THR A 250 -7.38 19.64 -8.81
CA THR A 250 -6.65 19.95 -7.58
C THR A 250 -5.48 18.98 -7.44
N TYR A 251 -4.28 19.43 -7.78
CA TYR A 251 -3.06 18.68 -7.52
C TYR A 251 -2.43 19.10 -6.19
N LYS A 252 -1.68 18.19 -5.56
CA LYS A 252 -0.93 18.46 -4.33
C LYS A 252 0.51 18.76 -4.69
N THR A 253 0.90 20.00 -4.48
CA THR A 253 2.28 20.43 -4.72
C THR A 253 3.01 20.47 -3.38
N ILE A 254 4.11 19.73 -3.25
CA ILE A 254 5.01 19.92 -2.11
C ILE A 254 5.92 21.09 -2.47
N GLN A 255 5.70 22.25 -1.83
CA GLN A 255 6.54 23.42 -2.03
C GLN A 255 7.66 23.47 -1.00
N PHE A 256 8.84 23.79 -1.51
CA PHE A 256 10.09 23.89 -0.77
C PHE A 256 10.29 25.33 -0.29
N GLY A 257 10.11 25.60 1.01
CA GLY A 257 10.38 26.91 1.60
C GLY A 257 11.60 26.88 2.50
N MET A 258 12.54 27.83 2.35
CA MET A 258 13.58 28.02 3.37
C MET A 258 12.94 28.66 4.62
N LEU A 259 13.23 28.11 5.80
CA LEU A 259 12.98 28.80 7.06
C LEU A 259 13.95 29.95 7.24
N SER A 260 13.47 31.02 7.88
CA SER A 260 14.36 31.94 8.59
C SER A 260 15.09 31.20 9.71
N LYS A 261 16.27 31.71 10.06
CA LYS A 261 17.21 31.16 11.05
C LYS A 261 16.60 30.86 12.43
N ASP A 262 15.40 31.36 12.73
CA ASP A 262 14.83 31.46 14.08
C ASP A 262 13.68 30.49 14.38
N ALA A 263 13.45 29.46 13.55
CA ALA A 263 12.39 28.49 13.82
C ALA A 263 12.76 27.54 14.98
N PRO A 264 11.86 27.29 15.94
CA PRO A 264 12.13 26.45 17.09
C PRO A 264 12.45 24.98 16.71
N PRO A 265 13.32 24.29 17.47
CA PRO A 265 13.87 22.96 17.14
C PRO A 265 12.88 21.79 17.32
N THR A 266 11.58 22.06 17.45
CA THR A 266 10.55 21.05 17.68
C THR A 266 9.87 20.54 16.40
N SER A 267 10.25 21.04 15.22
CA SER A 267 9.65 20.56 13.97
C SER A 267 10.28 19.24 13.53
N THR A 268 9.46 18.21 13.40
CA THR A 268 9.74 16.99 12.63
C THR A 268 10.63 17.32 11.44
N ASP A 269 11.77 16.64 11.30
CA ASP A 269 12.66 16.90 10.18
C ASP A 269 11.86 16.76 8.90
N ALA A 270 11.80 17.84 8.14
CA ALA A 270 10.81 18.01 7.10
C ALA A 270 11.07 16.99 5.96
N TYR A 271 12.32 16.52 5.82
CA TYR A 271 12.69 15.43 4.91
C TYR A 271 12.05 14.08 5.27
N SER A 272 11.62 13.89 6.52
CA SER A 272 10.94 12.68 7.00
C SER A 272 9.44 12.65 6.65
N LEU A 273 8.94 13.63 5.89
CA LEU A 273 7.55 13.65 5.42
C LEU A 273 7.30 12.46 4.47
N PRO A 274 6.31 11.59 4.75
CA PRO A 274 5.93 10.53 3.83
C PRO A 274 5.22 11.09 2.61
N LEU A 275 5.52 10.51 1.45
CA LEU A 275 4.80 10.78 0.22
C LEU A 275 3.40 10.18 0.28
N ILE A 276 2.44 10.86 -0.32
CA ILE A 276 1.10 10.33 -0.54
C ILE A 276 0.75 10.33 -2.03
N LYS A 277 -0.26 9.52 -2.38
CA LYS A 277 -0.75 9.37 -3.74
C LYS A 277 -1.14 10.73 -4.31
N GLY A 278 -0.60 11.03 -5.49
CA GLY A 278 -0.85 12.27 -6.22
C GLY A 278 0.03 13.45 -5.79
N ASP A 279 1.00 13.25 -4.90
CA ASP A 279 2.01 14.28 -4.64
C ASP A 279 2.84 14.54 -5.91
N ILE A 280 3.11 15.82 -6.17
CA ILE A 280 4.01 16.28 -7.22
C ILE A 280 5.30 16.79 -6.58
N ILE A 281 6.42 16.27 -7.04
CA ILE A 281 7.77 16.62 -6.63
C ILE A 281 8.52 17.08 -7.87
N SER A 282 9.10 18.28 -7.82
CA SER A 282 9.94 18.81 -8.88
C SER A 282 11.28 19.29 -8.32
N PHE A 283 12.38 18.78 -8.85
CA PHE A 283 13.71 19.30 -8.61
C PHE A 283 14.00 20.40 -9.63
N ASN A 284 13.86 21.66 -9.22
CA ASN A 284 14.24 22.78 -10.08
C ASN A 284 15.75 22.74 -10.29
N LYS A 285 16.17 22.47 -11.54
CA LYS A 285 17.53 22.71 -12.00
C LYS A 285 17.68 24.22 -12.21
N ASN A 286 18.41 24.88 -11.32
CA ASN A 286 18.94 26.21 -11.59
C ASN A 286 20.15 26.09 -12.52
#